data_AF-A0A9E5HVH3-F1
#
_entry.id   AF-A0A9E5HVH3-F1
#
_cell.length_a   1.000
_cell.length_b   1.000
_cell.length_c   1.000
_cell.angle_alpha   90.00
_cell.angle_beta   90.00
_cell.angle_gamma   90.00
#
_symmetry.space_group_name_H-M   'P 1'
#
loop_
_entity.id
_entity.type
_entity.pdbx_description
1 polymer ?
#
loop_
_entity_poly.entity_id
_entity_poly.type
_entity_poly.pdbx_seq_one_letter_code
_entity_poly.pdbx_strand_id
1 'polypeptide(L)'
;MKKASPALWILVPLSLIFAAGSIWATFHFGPTGSKAYTKEQCDSLKTFILDEELAGKADWTIYKKQVGEYLGLNPEVNRSTIVDSMATSVVKVLEHDLKIYERLNRFPSCLLPTRKDELPGLIDETRSAIEYLRESFDSTTGEWNTDFYADYMSATQFLKSQKETNSAKSSS
;
A
#
# COMPACT_ATOMS: atom_id res chain seq x y z
N MET A 1 23.29 -7.69 -30.11
CA MET A 1 22.32 -7.92 -29.02
C MET A 1 21.99 -6.57 -28.41
N LYS A 2 20.75 -6.09 -28.57
CA LYS A 2 20.33 -4.76 -28.09
C LYS A 2 20.18 -4.84 -26.57
N LYS A 3 21.04 -4.12 -25.83
CA LYS A 3 20.87 -3.89 -24.39
C LYS A 3 19.46 -3.34 -24.16
N ALA A 4 18.68 -3.98 -23.31
CA ALA A 4 17.46 -3.39 -22.78
C ALA A 4 17.85 -2.04 -22.14
N SER A 5 17.19 -0.97 -22.55
CA SER A 5 17.46 0.37 -22.04
C SER A 5 16.98 0.47 -20.58
N PRO A 6 17.78 1.05 -19.66
CA PRO A 6 17.40 1.28 -18.26
C PRO A 6 16.17 2.20 -18.08
N ALA A 7 15.61 2.74 -19.15
CA ALA A 7 14.45 3.62 -19.14
C ALA A 7 13.11 2.92 -18.80
N LEU A 8 13.00 1.60 -18.98
CA LEU A 8 11.73 0.89 -18.70
C LEU A 8 11.43 0.76 -17.20
N TRP A 9 12.48 0.81 -16.37
CA TRP A 9 12.39 0.81 -14.90
C TRP A 9 11.95 2.15 -14.31
N ILE A 10 11.85 3.23 -15.09
CA ILE A 10 11.60 4.58 -14.55
C ILE A 10 10.09 4.90 -14.50
N LEU A 11 9.26 4.23 -15.31
CA LEU A 11 7.85 4.61 -15.47
C LEU A 11 6.89 3.90 -14.52
N VAL A 12 7.28 2.79 -13.88
CA VAL A 12 6.45 2.02 -12.95
C VAL A 12 6.67 2.37 -11.46
N PRO A 13 7.89 2.74 -10.96
CA PRO A 13 8.10 2.94 -9.53
C PRO A 13 7.73 4.34 -9.02
N LEU A 14 7.64 5.36 -9.90
CA LEU A 14 7.54 6.74 -9.42
C LEU A 14 6.15 7.14 -8.92
N SER A 15 5.08 6.44 -9.31
CA SER A 15 3.72 6.71 -8.84
C SER A 15 3.39 6.02 -7.51
N LEU A 16 3.90 4.81 -7.28
CA LEU A 16 3.57 3.99 -6.11
C LEU A 16 4.08 4.57 -4.78
N ILE A 17 5.17 5.35 -4.82
CA ILE A 17 5.74 6.03 -3.64
C ILE A 17 4.81 7.15 -3.13
N PHE A 18 4.00 7.77 -4.00
CA PHE A 18 3.07 8.84 -3.60
C PHE A 18 1.69 8.34 -3.14
N ALA A 19 1.33 7.10 -3.48
CA ALA A 19 0.04 6.50 -3.15
C ALA A 19 -0.11 6.09 -1.68
N ALA A 20 0.96 5.57 -1.06
CA ALA A 20 0.88 5.02 0.30
C ALA A 20 0.83 6.09 1.41
N GLY A 21 1.38 7.29 1.16
CA GLY A 21 1.56 8.29 2.20
C GLY A 21 0.40 9.23 2.47
N SER A 22 -0.54 9.35 1.53
CA SER A 22 -1.50 10.46 1.53
C SER A 22 -2.90 10.07 1.98
N ILE A 23 -3.32 8.80 1.88
CA ILE A 23 -4.72 8.41 2.12
C ILE A 23 -5.09 8.45 3.61
N TRP A 24 -4.13 8.24 4.50
CA TRP A 24 -4.39 7.96 5.92
C TRP A 24 -4.51 9.19 6.83
N ALA A 25 -4.00 10.35 6.40
CA ALA A 25 -3.89 11.54 7.25
C ALA A 25 -5.24 12.24 7.53
N THR A 26 -6.33 11.87 6.84
CA THR A 26 -7.56 12.67 6.84
C THR A 26 -8.84 11.85 6.99
N PHE A 27 -8.78 10.64 7.55
CA PHE A 27 -10.00 9.91 7.94
C PHE A 27 -10.70 10.59 9.11
N HIS A 28 -11.42 11.67 8.82
CA HIS A 28 -12.54 12.08 9.64
C HIS A 28 -13.67 11.08 9.39
N PHE A 29 -13.65 9.95 10.10
CA PHE A 29 -14.83 9.10 10.22
C PHE A 29 -15.91 9.91 10.93
N GLY A 30 -16.82 10.49 10.15
CA GLY A 30 -17.90 11.32 10.66
C GLY A 30 -18.94 11.49 9.57
N PRO A 31 -20.22 11.15 9.83
CA PRO A 31 -21.23 11.20 8.80
C PRO A 31 -21.42 12.64 8.32
N THR A 32 -21.38 12.86 7.01
CA THR A 32 -21.85 14.10 6.38
C THR A 32 -23.38 14.06 6.34
N GLY A 33 -24.02 14.19 7.51
CA GLY A 33 -25.49 14.16 7.66
C GLY A 33 -26.02 13.27 8.80
N SER A 34 -27.28 13.45 9.17
CA SER A 34 -27.90 12.92 10.40
C SER A 34 -28.53 11.53 10.28
N LYS A 35 -27.79 10.45 9.97
CA LYS A 35 -28.39 9.09 10.00
C LYS A 35 -27.43 8.04 10.60
N ALA A 36 -27.90 7.36 11.65
CA ALA A 36 -27.18 6.27 12.33
C ALA A 36 -26.71 5.16 11.38
N TYR A 37 -27.43 4.91 10.29
CA TYR A 37 -27.05 3.98 9.22
C TYR A 37 -25.71 4.34 8.55
N THR A 38 -25.47 5.62 8.30
CA THR A 38 -24.19 6.08 7.73
C THR A 38 -23.04 5.87 8.72
N LYS A 39 -23.30 6.03 10.03
CA LYS A 39 -22.31 5.73 11.07
C LYS A 39 -21.94 4.25 11.10
N GLU A 40 -22.93 3.35 11.10
CA GLU A 40 -22.69 1.90 11.11
C GLU A 40 -21.92 1.43 9.87
N GLN A 41 -22.22 1.98 8.69
CA GLN A 41 -21.46 1.69 7.47
C GLN A 41 -20.01 2.14 7.57
N CYS A 42 -19.76 3.34 8.09
CA CYS A 42 -18.40 3.84 8.25
C CYS A 42 -17.63 3.08 9.34
N ASP A 43 -18.30 2.63 10.40
CA ASP A 43 -17.70 1.78 11.44
C ASP A 43 -17.34 0.39 10.88
N SER A 44 -18.23 -0.22 10.08
CA SER A 44 -17.95 -1.48 9.38
C SER A 44 -16.79 -1.35 8.39
N LEU A 45 -16.76 -0.27 7.61
CA LEU A 45 -15.66 0.05 6.70
C LEU A 45 -14.33 0.18 7.46
N LYS A 46 -14.34 0.88 8.59
CA LYS A 46 -13.17 1.03 9.44
C LYS A 46 -12.64 -0.32 9.94
N THR A 47 -13.51 -1.21 10.43
CA THR A 47 -13.10 -2.54 10.87
C THR A 47 -12.48 -3.33 9.73
N PHE A 48 -13.11 -3.34 8.56
CA PHE A 48 -12.57 -4.00 7.37
C PHE A 48 -11.16 -3.51 7.02
N ILE A 49 -10.96 -2.19 7.03
CA ILE A 49 -9.66 -1.58 6.76
C ILE A 49 -8.61 -2.04 7.78
N LEU A 50 -8.94 -2.05 9.07
CA LEU A 50 -8.02 -2.46 10.13
C LEU A 50 -7.61 -3.94 9.98
N ASP A 51 -8.55 -4.80 9.58
CA ASP A 51 -8.28 -6.22 9.35
C ASP A 51 -7.38 -6.44 8.13
N GLU A 52 -7.68 -5.76 7.01
CA GLU A 52 -6.84 -5.82 5.80
C GLU A 52 -5.45 -5.22 6.03
N GLU A 53 -5.33 -4.13 6.81
CA GLU A 53 -4.04 -3.56 7.18
C GLU A 53 -3.21 -4.50 8.05
N LEU A 54 -3.85 -5.28 8.94
CA LEU A 54 -3.15 -6.26 9.75
C LEU A 54 -2.60 -7.40 8.89
N ALA A 55 -3.40 -7.88 7.94
CA ALA A 55 -2.99 -8.90 6.99
C ALA A 55 -1.89 -8.39 6.03
N GLY A 56 -2.09 -7.21 5.45
CA GLY A 56 -1.11 -6.55 4.58
C GLY A 56 0.23 -6.31 5.28
N LYS A 57 0.22 -5.95 6.56
CA LYS A 57 1.44 -5.79 7.36
C LYS A 57 2.20 -7.11 7.54
N ALA A 58 1.48 -8.22 7.72
CA ALA A 58 2.10 -9.52 7.84
C ALA A 58 2.82 -9.90 6.53
N ASP A 59 2.17 -9.72 5.38
CA ASP A 59 2.78 -9.97 4.07
C ASP A 59 3.92 -8.99 3.76
N TRP A 60 3.78 -7.72 4.15
CA TRP A 60 4.86 -6.74 4.02
C TRP A 60 6.08 -7.12 4.85
N THR A 61 5.89 -7.69 6.04
CA THR A 61 6.99 -8.16 6.88
C THR A 61 7.77 -9.29 6.19
N ILE A 62 7.05 -10.19 5.50
CA ILE A 62 7.67 -11.25 4.68
C ILE A 62 8.48 -10.62 3.55
N TYR A 63 7.87 -9.71 2.79
CA TYR A 63 8.54 -8.97 1.72
C TYR A 63 9.80 -8.26 2.21
N LYS A 64 9.71 -7.50 3.32
CA LYS A 64 10.84 -6.75 3.87
C LYS A 64 11.97 -7.65 4.33
N LYS A 65 11.65 -8.82 4.87
CA LYS A 65 12.64 -9.84 5.22
C LYS A 65 13.38 -10.33 3.96
N GLN A 66 12.64 -10.63 2.89
CA GLN A 66 13.24 -11.08 1.62
C GLN A 66 14.13 -10.00 0.99
N VAL A 67 13.77 -8.72 1.09
CA VAL A 67 14.64 -7.60 0.68
C VAL A 67 15.93 -7.60 1.49
N GLY A 68 15.85 -7.84 2.81
CA GLY A 68 17.03 -7.98 3.66
C GLY A 68 17.92 -9.17 3.26
N GLU A 69 17.30 -10.31 2.95
CA GLU A 69 18.00 -11.49 2.43
C GLU A 69 18.69 -11.18 1.09
N TYR A 70 18.00 -10.54 0.14
CA TYR A 70 18.54 -10.11 -1.14
C TYR A 70 19.76 -9.17 -1.00
N LEU A 71 19.69 -8.19 -0.09
CA LEU A 71 20.78 -7.26 0.20
C LEU A 71 22.00 -7.95 0.84
N GLY A 72 21.79 -9.09 1.51
CA GLY A 72 22.86 -9.89 2.10
C GLY A 72 23.56 -10.85 1.13
N LEU A 73 23.01 -11.06 -0.07
CA LEU A 73 23.60 -11.95 -1.07
C LEU A 73 24.79 -11.29 -1.80
N ASN A 74 25.76 -12.10 -2.21
CA ASN A 74 26.82 -11.65 -3.11
C ASN A 74 26.20 -11.22 -4.46
N PRO A 75 26.49 -10.01 -4.98
CA PRO A 75 25.94 -9.55 -6.25
C PRO A 75 26.22 -10.46 -7.45
N GLU A 76 27.27 -11.27 -7.39
CA GLU A 76 27.69 -12.20 -8.44
C GLU A 76 26.90 -13.53 -8.46
N VAL A 77 26.15 -13.84 -7.40
CA VAL A 77 25.31 -15.04 -7.40
C VAL A 77 24.02 -14.81 -8.17
N ASN A 78 23.44 -15.88 -8.71
CA ASN A 78 22.11 -15.82 -9.31
C ASN A 78 21.07 -15.47 -8.24
N ARG A 79 20.43 -14.30 -8.39
CA ARG A 79 19.43 -13.76 -7.47
C ARG A 79 17.99 -13.91 -7.96
N SER A 80 17.77 -14.56 -9.10
CA SER A 80 16.44 -14.68 -9.72
C SER A 80 15.37 -15.27 -8.78
N THR A 81 15.70 -16.33 -8.04
CA THR A 81 14.75 -16.97 -7.11
C THR A 81 14.29 -16.06 -5.97
N ILE A 82 15.20 -15.27 -5.38
CA ILE A 82 14.80 -14.34 -4.31
C ILE A 82 14.01 -13.16 -4.88
N VAL A 83 14.35 -12.71 -6.10
CA VAL A 83 13.62 -11.64 -6.80
C VAL A 83 12.21 -12.06 -7.18
N ASP A 84 12.02 -13.28 -7.67
CA ASP A 84 10.71 -13.88 -7.94
C ASP A 84 9.85 -13.96 -6.66
N SER A 85 10.47 -14.37 -5.56
CA SER A 85 9.82 -14.44 -4.25
C SER A 85 9.44 -13.06 -3.71
N MET A 86 10.29 -12.04 -3.89
CA MET A 86 10.00 -10.65 -3.52
C MET A 86 8.85 -10.08 -4.33
N ALA A 87 8.84 -10.28 -5.66
CA ALA A 87 7.75 -9.88 -6.54
C ALA A 87 6.42 -10.51 -6.11
N THR A 88 6.43 -11.81 -5.83
CA THR A 88 5.24 -12.53 -5.35
C THR A 88 4.73 -11.99 -4.01
N SER A 89 5.62 -11.74 -3.05
CA SER A 89 5.22 -11.22 -1.73
C SER A 89 4.68 -9.80 -1.81
N VAL A 90 5.33 -8.91 -2.56
CA VAL A 90 4.87 -7.52 -2.65
C VAL A 90 3.55 -7.40 -3.43
N VAL A 91 3.29 -8.29 -4.40
CA VAL A 91 1.96 -8.39 -5.03
C VAL A 91 0.87 -8.63 -3.99
N LYS A 92 1.09 -9.49 -2.99
CA LYS A 92 0.10 -9.73 -1.93
C LYS A 92 -0.17 -8.47 -1.10
N VAL A 93 0.88 -7.71 -0.79
CA VAL A 93 0.75 -6.41 -0.09
C VAL A 93 -0.12 -5.46 -0.92
N LEU A 94 0.17 -5.33 -2.21
CA LEU A 94 -0.62 -4.48 -3.12
C LEU A 94 -2.06 -4.96 -3.28
N GLU A 95 -2.32 -6.27 -3.20
CA GLU A 95 -3.69 -6.80 -3.22
C GLU A 95 -4.49 -6.42 -1.98
N HIS A 96 -3.85 -6.31 -0.81
CA HIS A 96 -4.47 -5.76 0.39
C HIS A 96 -4.81 -4.27 0.23
N ASP A 97 -3.88 -3.48 -0.30
CA ASP A 97 -4.12 -2.07 -0.60
C ASP A 97 -5.27 -1.89 -1.59
N LEU A 98 -5.27 -2.67 -2.68
CA LEU A 98 -6.33 -2.63 -3.69
C LEU A 98 -7.71 -2.94 -3.10
N LYS A 99 -7.81 -3.97 -2.24
CA LYS A 99 -9.08 -4.29 -1.55
C LYS A 99 -9.55 -3.13 -0.68
N ILE A 100 -8.64 -2.46 0.02
CA ILE A 100 -8.95 -1.28 0.83
C ILE A 100 -9.49 -0.17 -0.08
N TYR A 101 -8.80 0.17 -1.17
CA TYR A 101 -9.21 1.24 -2.08
C TYR A 101 -10.54 0.94 -2.76
N GLU A 102 -10.75 -0.28 -3.23
CA GLU A 102 -12.01 -0.71 -3.81
C GLU A 102 -13.15 -0.68 -2.79
N ARG A 103 -12.89 -1.03 -1.53
CA ARG A 103 -13.89 -0.92 -0.47
C ARG A 103 -14.22 0.54 -0.18
N LEU A 104 -13.21 1.41 -0.05
CA LEU A 104 -13.40 2.85 0.15
C LEU A 104 -14.25 3.47 -0.97
N ASN A 105 -14.00 3.10 -2.23
CA ASN A 105 -14.75 3.59 -3.38
C ASN A 105 -16.24 3.21 -3.35
N ARG A 106 -16.61 2.13 -2.64
CA ARG A 106 -18.02 1.73 -2.44
C ARG A 106 -18.72 2.53 -1.34
N PHE A 107 -17.98 3.22 -0.47
CA PHE A 107 -18.52 4.01 0.63
C PHE A 107 -18.03 5.47 0.61
N PRO A 108 -18.26 6.22 -0.50
CA PRO A 108 -17.74 7.57 -0.66
C PRO A 108 -18.28 8.56 0.37
N SER A 109 -19.44 8.28 0.99
CA SER A 109 -20.00 9.09 2.08
C SER A 109 -19.20 9.04 3.39
N CYS A 110 -18.31 8.05 3.53
CA CYS A 110 -17.41 7.92 4.68
C CYS A 110 -16.08 8.64 4.48
N LEU A 111 -15.89 9.31 3.35
CA LEU A 111 -14.62 9.91 2.93
C LEU A 111 -14.73 11.42 2.83
N LEU A 112 -13.60 12.09 2.99
CA LEU A 112 -13.49 13.50 2.61
C LEU A 112 -13.53 13.64 1.07
N PRO A 113 -14.09 14.76 0.54
CA PRO A 113 -14.16 14.99 -0.90
C PRO A 113 -12.83 14.82 -1.64
N THR A 114 -11.73 15.37 -1.10
CA THR A 114 -10.40 15.26 -1.72
C THR A 114 -9.93 13.82 -1.89
N ARG A 115 -10.27 12.92 -0.95
CA ARG A 115 -9.88 11.51 -1.01
C ARG A 115 -10.75 10.71 -1.96
N LYS A 116 -12.02 11.09 -2.08
CA LYS A 116 -12.91 10.50 -3.08
C LYS A 116 -12.38 10.71 -4.50
N ASP A 117 -11.82 11.88 -4.77
CA ASP A 117 -11.30 12.24 -6.09
C ASP A 117 -9.99 11.52 -6.44
N GLU A 118 -9.18 11.17 -5.44
CA GLU A 118 -7.91 10.43 -5.61
C GLU A 118 -8.10 8.91 -5.78
N LEU A 119 -9.16 8.34 -5.22
CA LEU A 119 -9.38 6.88 -5.16
C LEU A 119 -9.33 6.14 -6.50
N PRO A 120 -9.96 6.64 -7.58
CA PRO A 120 -9.88 5.97 -8.88
C PRO A 120 -8.45 5.82 -9.39
N GLY A 121 -7.62 6.87 -9.25
CA GLY A 121 -6.22 6.84 -9.65
C GLY A 121 -5.42 5.82 -8.84
N LEU A 122 -5.63 5.77 -7.53
CA LEU A 122 -4.98 4.81 -6.65
C LEU A 122 -5.34 3.35 -6.98
N ILE A 123 -6.61 3.08 -7.30
CA ILE A 123 -7.08 1.76 -7.73
C ILE A 123 -6.40 1.35 -9.04
N ASP A 124 -6.38 2.25 -10.02
CA ASP A 124 -5.82 1.98 -11.35
C ASP A 124 -4.30 1.77 -11.28
N GLU A 125 -3.58 2.65 -10.57
CA GLU A 125 -2.14 2.52 -10.35
C GLU A 125 -1.78 1.22 -9.63
N THR A 126 -2.52 0.87 -8.57
CA THR A 126 -2.27 -0.37 -7.81
C THR A 126 -2.53 -1.61 -8.68
N ARG A 127 -3.62 -1.61 -9.47
CA ARG A 127 -3.94 -2.70 -10.38
C ARG A 127 -2.86 -2.86 -11.46
N SER A 128 -2.44 -1.76 -12.08
CA SER A 128 -1.37 -1.78 -13.08
C SER A 128 -0.03 -2.24 -12.51
N ALA A 129 0.29 -1.89 -11.26
CA ALA A 129 1.49 -2.38 -10.60
C ALA A 129 1.44 -3.90 -10.35
N ILE A 130 0.29 -4.41 -9.88
CA ILE A 130 0.07 -5.86 -9.70
C ILE A 130 0.20 -6.59 -11.04
N GLU A 131 -0.44 -6.09 -12.09
CA GLU A 131 -0.40 -6.66 -13.44
C GLU A 131 1.03 -6.69 -13.98
N TYR A 132 1.75 -5.56 -13.87
CA TYR A 132 3.16 -5.49 -14.26
C TYR A 132 4.00 -6.55 -13.53
N LEU A 133 3.89 -6.63 -12.20
CA LEU A 133 4.66 -7.58 -11.39
C LEU A 133 4.34 -9.05 -11.71
N ARG A 134 3.11 -9.35 -12.16
CA ARG A 134 2.67 -10.70 -12.52
C ARG A 134 3.04 -11.10 -13.93
N GLU A 135 2.91 -10.19 -14.88
CA GLU A 135 2.89 -10.54 -16.31
C GLU A 135 4.09 -10.04 -17.07
N SER A 136 4.68 -8.92 -16.63
CA SER A 136 5.72 -8.21 -17.39
C SER A 136 7.07 -8.13 -16.68
N PHE A 137 7.09 -8.29 -15.36
CA PHE A 137 8.30 -8.22 -14.57
C PHE A 137 9.19 -9.45 -14.79
N ASP A 138 10.45 -9.20 -15.17
CA ASP A 138 11.42 -10.27 -15.43
C ASP A 138 12.33 -10.50 -14.22
N SER A 139 11.92 -11.46 -13.38
CA SER A 139 12.70 -11.89 -12.21
C SER A 139 14.04 -12.57 -12.59
N THR A 140 14.21 -13.02 -13.83
CA THR A 140 15.44 -13.72 -14.27
C THR A 140 16.66 -12.80 -14.34
N THR A 141 16.43 -11.49 -14.43
CA THR A 141 17.47 -10.47 -14.32
C THR A 141 18.19 -10.50 -12.96
N GLY A 142 17.50 -10.98 -11.92
CA GLY A 142 18.00 -10.92 -10.55
C GLY A 142 18.13 -9.48 -10.00
N GLU A 143 17.57 -8.50 -10.70
CA GLU A 143 17.55 -7.10 -10.30
C GLU A 143 16.26 -6.77 -9.54
N TRP A 144 16.39 -6.05 -8.44
CA TRP A 144 15.26 -5.54 -7.67
C TRP A 144 15.55 -4.12 -7.18
N ASN A 145 14.53 -3.26 -7.26
CA ASN A 145 14.57 -1.95 -6.62
C ASN A 145 14.23 -2.11 -5.14
N THR A 146 15.23 -2.04 -4.25
CA THR A 146 15.03 -2.24 -2.81
C THR A 146 14.25 -1.12 -2.13
N ASP A 147 14.06 0.01 -2.82
CA ASP A 147 13.22 1.11 -2.36
C ASP A 147 11.75 0.91 -2.75
N PHE A 148 11.45 -0.10 -3.59
CA PHE A 148 10.08 -0.46 -3.92
C PHE A 148 9.33 -0.87 -2.65
N TYR A 149 8.29 -0.13 -2.29
CA TYR A 149 7.49 -0.40 -1.09
C TYR A 149 8.34 -0.53 0.20
N ALA A 150 9.36 0.34 0.34
CA ALA A 150 10.33 0.27 1.44
C ALA A 150 9.70 0.45 2.83
N ASP A 151 8.62 1.23 2.91
CA ASP A 151 7.93 1.62 4.13
C ASP A 151 6.46 1.16 4.10
N TYR A 152 6.03 0.52 5.18
CA TYR A 152 4.62 0.21 5.41
C TYR A 152 3.95 1.36 6.15
N MET A 153 3.24 2.20 5.41
CA MET A 153 2.49 3.30 5.99
C MET A 153 1.11 2.82 6.44
N SER A 154 0.91 2.70 7.77
CA SER A 154 -0.35 2.21 8.34
C SER A 154 -1.23 3.31 8.91
N ALA A 155 -2.53 3.27 8.60
CA ALA A 155 -3.59 4.02 9.25
C ALA A 155 -3.57 3.87 10.78
N THR A 156 -3.26 2.68 11.29
CA THR A 156 -3.21 2.42 12.74
C THR A 156 -2.16 3.24 13.48
N GLN A 157 -1.02 3.54 12.85
CA GLN A 157 0.01 4.40 13.44
C GLN A 157 -0.47 5.85 13.53
N PHE A 158 -1.23 6.33 12.55
CA PHE A 158 -1.86 7.66 12.57
C PHE A 158 -3.02 7.76 13.57
N LEU A 159 -3.85 6.71 13.70
CA LEU A 159 -4.94 6.67 14.69
C LEU A 159 -4.41 6.69 16.14
N LYS A 160 -3.28 6.02 16.40
CA LYS A 160 -2.60 6.06 17.70
C LYS A 160 -2.03 7.46 18.01
N SER A 161 -1.36 8.09 17.05
CA SER A 161 -0.77 9.43 17.26
C SER A 161 -1.83 10.51 17.52
N GLN A 162 -3.01 10.42 16.90
CA GLN A 162 -4.13 11.33 17.21
C GLN A 162 -4.74 11.09 18.60
N LYS A 163 -4.85 9.83 19.03
CA LYS A 163 -5.38 9.49 20.37
C LYS A 163 -4.47 10.07 21.47
N GLU A 164 -3.16 9.93 21.30
CA GLU A 164 -2.16 10.47 22.23
C GLU A 164 -2.16 12.01 22.25
N THR A 165 -2.28 12.64 21.08
CA THR A 165 -2.36 14.11 20.95
C THR A 165 -3.64 14.68 21.61
N ASN A 166 -4.78 14.00 21.47
CA ASN A 166 -6.04 14.43 22.07
C ASN A 166 -6.09 14.18 23.58
N SER A 167 -5.50 13.09 24.07
CA SER A 167 -5.34 12.87 25.52
C SER A 167 -4.39 13.88 26.17
N ALA A 168 -3.34 14.34 25.48
CA ALA A 168 -2.48 15.41 25.96
C ALA A 168 -3.21 16.76 26.06
N LYS A 169 -4.10 17.07 25.12
CA LYS A 169 -4.91 18.30 25.12
C LYS A 169 -6.07 18.32 26.11
N SER A 170 -6.61 17.17 26.53
CA SER A 170 -7.66 17.13 27.57
C SER A 170 -7.12 17.09 28.99
N SER A 171 -5.78 17.10 29.14
CA SER A 171 -5.08 17.02 30.43
C SER A 171 -4.32 18.33 30.75
N SER A 172 -4.55 19.39 29.96
CA SER A 172 -4.11 20.78 30.18
C SER A 172 -5.33 21.68 30.30
#